data_AF-A0A2R7SUJ3-F1
#
_entry.id   AF-A0A2R7SUJ3-F1
#
_cell.length_a   1.000
_cell.length_b   1.000
_cell.length_c   1.000
_cell.angle_alpha   90.00
_cell.angle_beta   90.00
_cell.angle_gamma   90.00
#
_symmetry.space_group_name_H-M   'P 1'
#
loop_
_entity.id
_entity.type
_entity.pdbx_description
1 polymer ?
#
loop_
_entity_poly.entity_id
_entity_poly.type
_entity_poly.pdbx_seq_one_letter_code
_entity_poly.pdbx_strand_id
1 'polypeptide(L)' 'VQFPGPDGQGGYAGVVRDVGDEALLFDFNHPLAGQPVSFEVQVIGVL' A
#
# COMPACT_ATOMS: atom_id res chain seq x y z
N VAL A 1 2.80 -1.65 -9.27
CA VAL A 1 2.46 -3.02 -9.73
C VAL A 1 1.71 -3.74 -8.62
N GLN A 2 0.86 -4.72 -8.93
CA GLN A 2 0.08 -5.47 -7.94
C GLN A 2 0.74 -6.84 -7.70
N PHE A 3 0.90 -7.23 -6.44
CA PHE A 3 1.40 -8.54 -6.03
C PHE A 3 0.32 -9.29 -5.26
N PRO A 4 0.23 -10.63 -5.38
CA PRO A 4 -0.74 -11.43 -4.62
C PRO A 4 -0.45 -11.40 -3.12
N GLY A 5 -1.50 -11.43 -2.30
CA GLY A 5 -1.39 -11.63 -0.86
C GLY A 5 -0.78 -13.01 -0.51
N PRO A 6 -0.18 -13.19 0.68
CA PRO A 6 0.54 -14.40 1.05
C PRO A 6 -0.38 -15.61 1.22
N ASP A 7 -1.66 -15.35 1.50
CA ASP A 7 -2.76 -16.30 1.61
C ASP A 7 -3.55 -16.45 0.28
N GLY A 8 -3.10 -15.80 -0.79
CA GLY A 8 -3.77 -15.77 -2.08
C GLY A 8 -5.04 -14.91 -2.12
N GLN A 9 -5.36 -14.19 -1.03
CA GLN A 9 -6.52 -13.29 -0.97
C GLN A 9 -6.06 -11.83 -0.93
N GLY A 10 -6.65 -11.01 -1.80
CA GLY A 10 -6.25 -9.62 -1.97
C GLY A 10 -4.85 -9.47 -2.59
N GLY A 11 -4.34 -8.23 -2.61
CA GLY A 11 -3.01 -7.97 -3.14
C GLY A 11 -2.42 -6.67 -2.61
N TYR A 12 -1.09 -6.57 -2.66
CA TYR A 12 -0.34 -5.38 -2.27
C TYR A 12 0.04 -4.56 -3.49
N ALA A 13 -0.07 -3.24 -3.38
CA ALA A 13 0.55 -2.33 -4.34
C ALA A 13 2.03 -2.19 -3.99
N GLY A 14 2.91 -2.52 -4.94
CA GLY A 14 4.35 -2.28 -4.84
C GLY A 14 4.79 -1.15 -5.78
N VAL A 15 5.66 -0.27 -5.26
CA VAL A 15 6.31 0.82 -6.00
C VAL A 15 7.80 0.51 -6.12
N VAL A 16 8.38 0.66 -7.31
CA VAL A 16 9.84 0.50 -7.49
C VAL A 16 10.53 1.68 -6.82
N ARG A 17 11.45 1.39 -5.90
CA ARG A 17 12.31 2.39 -5.26
C ARG A 17 13.68 2.49 -5.89
N ASP A 18 14.23 1.35 -6.32
CA ASP A 18 15.55 1.29 -6.92
C ASP A 18 15.64 0.18 -7.97
N VAL A 19 16.52 0.38 -8.95
CA VAL A 19 16.76 -0.52 -10.08
C VAL A 19 18.23 -0.92 -10.08
N GLY A 20 18.51 -2.15 -9.64
CA GLY A 20 19.82 -2.77 -9.78
C GLY A 20 19.93 -3.61 -11.05
N ASP A 21 21.14 -4.10 -11.33
CA ASP A 21 21.44 -4.84 -12.56
C ASP A 21 20.68 -6.17 -12.68
N GLU A 22 20.46 -6.85 -11.55
CA GLU A 22 19.78 -8.16 -11.50
C GLU A 22 18.47 -8.15 -10.71
N ALA A 23 18.20 -7.07 -9.94
CA ALA A 23 17.08 -7.02 -9.02
C ALA A 23 16.49 -5.63 -8.87
N LEU A 24 15.19 -5.58 -8.56
CA LEU A 24 14.46 -4.37 -8.22
C LEU A 24 14.17 -4.34 -6.73
N LEU A 25 14.30 -3.15 -6.13
CA LEU A 25 13.81 -2.90 -4.78
C LEU A 25 12.38 -2.37 -4.85
N PHE A 26 11.45 -3.10 -4.23
CA PHE A 26 10.05 -2.69 -4.11
C PHE A 26 9.74 -2.19 -2.70
N ASP A 27 8.96 -1.11 -2.64
CA ASP A 27 8.32 -0.60 -1.44
C ASP A 27 6.83 -0.94 -1.45
N PHE A 28 6.39 -1.63 -0.41
CA PHE A 28 5.02 -2.08 -0.20
C PHE A 28 4.27 -1.25 0.86
N ASN A 29 4.91 -0.24 1.43
CA ASN A 29 4.27 0.62 2.40
C ASN A 29 3.12 1.40 1.73
N HIS A 30 2.11 1.73 2.52
CA HIS A 30 1.04 2.62 2.07
C HIS A 30 1.65 3.97 1.63
N PRO A 31 1.14 4.63 0.58
CA PRO A 31 1.67 5.93 0.11
C PRO A 31 1.71 7.03 1.19
N LEU A 32 0.86 6.90 2.21
CA LEU A 32 0.78 7.82 3.37
C LEU A 32 1.55 7.31 4.61
N ALA A 33 2.39 6.28 4.49
CA ALA A 33 3.17 5.77 5.62
C ALA A 33 4.07 6.87 6.21
N GLY A 34 4.03 7.02 7.54
CA GLY A 34 4.76 8.06 8.27
C GLY A 34 4.15 9.47 8.17
N GLN A 35 3.07 9.66 7.41
CA GLN A 35 2.38 10.95 7.31
C GLN A 35 1.17 10.96 8.25
N PRO A 36 1.08 11.92 9.19
CA PRO A 36 -0.14 12.09 9.97
C PRO A 36 -1.27 12.53 9.03
N VAL A 37 -2.39 11.80 9.04
CA VAL A 37 -3.53 12.09 8.20
C VAL A 37 -4.70 12.52 9.07
N SER A 38 -5.23 13.71 8.81
CA SER A 38 -6.46 14.21 9.43
C SER A 38 -7.65 13.89 8.52
N PHE A 39 -8.72 13.36 9.10
CA PHE A 39 -9.96 13.09 8.40
C PHE A 39 -11.09 13.85 9.06
N GLU A 40 -11.90 14.52 8.24
CA GLU A 40 -13.25 14.91 8.64
C GLU A 40 -14.19 13.80 8.21
N VAL A 41 -14.96 13.26 9.16
CA VAL A 41 -15.81 12.10 8.92
C VAL A 41 -17.24 12.45 9.25
N GLN A 42 -18.15 12.19 8.30
CA GLN A 42 -19.58 12.22 8.52
C GLN A 42 -20.12 10.80 8.64
N VAL A 43 -20.68 10.45 9.79
CA VAL A 43 -21.36 9.16 9.98
C VAL A 43 -22.76 9.26 9.37
N ILE A 44 -23.04 8.43 8.37
CA ILE A 44 -24.30 8.48 7.61
C ILE A 44 -25.38 7.56 8.21
N GLY A 45 -25.00 6.58 9.05
CA GLY A 45 -25.93 5.70 9.75
C GLY A 45 -25.22 4.67 10.61
N VAL A 46 -25.96 4.08 11.55
CA VAL A 46 -25.51 2.97 12.40
C VAL A 46 -26.68 1.98 12.52
N LEU A 47 -26.40 0.68 12.50
CA LEU A 47 -27.38 -0.42 12.53
C LEU A 47 -27.39 -1.13 13.89
#